data_AF-A0A8S1HJC9-F1
#
_entry.id   AF-A0A8S1HJC9-F1
#
_cell.length_a   1.000
_cell.length_b   1.000
_cell.length_c   1.000
_cell.angle_alpha   90.00
_cell.angle_beta   90.00
_cell.angle_gamma   90.00
#
_symmetry.space_group_name_H-M   'P 1'
#
loop_
_entity.id
_entity.type
_entity.pdbx_description
1 polymer ?
#
loop_
_entity_poly.entity_id
_entity_poly.type
_entity_poly.pdbx_seq_one_letter_code
_entity_poly.pdbx_strand_id
1 'polypeptide(L)'
;MNSGRVWVRIVFLVTFFQLSKSQDVWGIVLPTISPQASTSCTTAAWLAWSDWSSCSDTCGSCGVHLRTRTCLTTDSSCTCAGSATDVEYCNLEICRYPRSTCCYNLKVTALSGKFACLSTSPAPAPTA
;
A
#
# COMPACT_ATOMS: atom_id res chain seq x y z
N MET A 1 49.67 -20.70 -30.81
CA MET A 1 50.91 -19.92 -31.02
C MET A 1 50.70 -18.49 -30.55
N ASN A 2 51.66 -17.98 -29.76
CA ASN A 2 52.15 -16.60 -29.59
C ASN A 2 51.41 -15.44 -30.29
N SER A 3 51.42 -14.19 -29.82
CA SER A 3 51.90 -13.46 -28.64
C SER A 3 51.52 -12.01 -28.97
N GLY A 4 51.03 -11.19 -28.03
CA GLY A 4 51.92 -10.17 -27.48
C GLY A 4 51.12 -8.94 -27.08
N ARG A 5 50.95 -8.77 -25.77
CA ARG A 5 50.46 -7.55 -25.14
C ARG A 5 51.61 -6.54 -25.11
N VAL A 6 51.36 -5.28 -25.46
CA VAL A 6 52.26 -4.17 -25.09
C VAL A 6 51.50 -3.30 -24.11
N TRP A 7 51.90 -3.38 -22.85
CA TRP A 7 51.50 -2.45 -21.79
C TRP A 7 52.61 -1.42 -21.65
N VAL A 8 52.29 -0.14 -21.79
CA VAL A 8 53.07 0.95 -21.21
C VAL A 8 52.13 1.71 -20.29
N ARG A 9 52.37 1.59 -18.98
CA ARG A 9 51.78 2.44 -17.94
C ARG A 9 52.81 3.51 -17.60
N ILE A 10 52.40 4.76 -17.44
CA ILE A 10 52.89 5.67 -16.38
C ILE A 10 51.86 6.79 -16.18
N VAL A 11 51.66 7.11 -14.91
CA VAL A 11 50.57 7.85 -14.26
C VAL A 11 50.92 9.32 -14.12
N PHE A 12 50.02 10.26 -14.41
CA PHE A 12 50.01 11.60 -13.79
C PHE A 12 48.59 12.18 -13.64
N LEU A 13 48.10 12.05 -12.41
CA LEU A 13 47.43 13.05 -11.56
C LEU A 13 46.32 13.96 -12.10
N VAL A 14 45.26 13.95 -11.28
CA VAL A 14 44.01 14.71 -11.30
C VAL A 14 44.23 16.19 -10.99
N THR A 15 43.75 17.11 -11.82
CA THR A 15 43.24 18.44 -11.39
C THR A 15 42.28 19.06 -12.42
N PHE A 16 41.01 19.10 -12.02
CA PHE A 16 40.01 20.15 -12.24
C PHE A 16 40.28 21.23 -13.30
N PHE A 17 39.39 21.34 -14.29
CA PHE A 17 38.80 22.63 -14.65
C PHE A 17 37.39 22.42 -15.24
N GLN A 18 36.40 22.71 -14.41
CA GLN A 18 34.98 22.82 -14.77
C GLN A 18 34.81 23.90 -15.84
N LEU A 19 34.18 23.58 -16.96
CA LEU A 19 33.45 24.56 -17.75
C LEU A 19 32.08 24.00 -18.18
N SER A 20 31.06 24.58 -17.53
CA SER A 20 29.89 25.16 -18.19
C SER A 20 29.03 24.23 -19.04
N LYS A 21 27.90 23.82 -18.45
CA LYS A 21 26.59 24.31 -18.92
C LYS A 21 25.66 24.40 -17.72
N SER A 22 25.62 25.63 -17.20
CA SER A 22 24.53 26.16 -16.41
C SER A 22 23.20 25.89 -17.14
N GLN A 23 22.30 25.14 -16.52
CA GLN A 23 20.88 25.37 -16.74
C GLN A 23 20.40 26.18 -15.56
N ASP A 24 20.43 27.49 -15.74
CA ASP A 24 19.74 28.44 -14.91
C ASP A 24 18.24 28.11 -14.95
N VAL A 25 17.74 27.46 -13.89
CA VAL A 25 16.30 27.43 -13.58
C VAL A 25 15.93 28.82 -13.08
N TRP A 26 15.84 29.77 -14.02
CA TRP A 26 15.16 31.04 -13.79
C TRP A 26 13.69 30.72 -13.55
N GLY A 27 13.19 31.21 -12.42
CA GLY A 27 11.89 30.90 -11.87
C GLY A 27 10.77 30.92 -12.90
N ILE A 28 10.12 29.76 -13.03
CA ILE A 28 8.67 29.69 -13.01
C ILE A 28 8.36 28.55 -12.03
N VAL A 29 8.36 28.86 -10.74
CA VAL A 29 7.45 28.14 -9.84
C VAL A 29 6.07 28.42 -10.41
N LEU A 30 5.58 27.49 -11.24
CA LEU A 30 4.14 27.33 -11.42
C LEU A 30 3.58 27.27 -10.00
N PRO A 31 2.50 27.99 -9.65
CA PRO A 31 1.77 27.61 -8.47
C PRO A 31 1.35 26.17 -8.73
N THR A 32 2.03 25.21 -8.13
CA THR A 32 1.43 23.91 -7.87
C THR A 32 0.28 24.25 -6.94
N ILE A 33 -0.85 24.62 -7.55
CA ILE A 33 -2.16 24.35 -7.00
C ILE A 33 -2.18 22.83 -6.93
N SER A 34 -1.53 22.30 -5.88
CA SER A 34 -2.01 21.08 -5.28
C SER A 34 -3.51 21.31 -5.13
N PRO A 35 -4.40 20.48 -5.71
CA PRO A 35 -5.78 20.51 -5.30
C PRO A 35 -5.77 20.00 -3.86
N GLN A 36 -5.38 20.87 -2.93
CA GLN A 36 -5.74 20.71 -1.55
C GLN A 36 -7.23 21.01 -1.54
N ALA A 37 -8.01 20.00 -1.90
CA ALA A 37 -9.30 19.78 -1.32
C ALA A 37 -9.08 19.44 0.16
N SER A 38 -8.51 20.39 0.89
CA SER A 38 -8.76 20.58 2.29
C SER A 38 -9.59 21.84 2.37
N THR A 39 -10.76 21.83 1.72
CA THR A 39 -11.93 22.41 2.38
C THR A 39 -12.02 21.61 3.66
N SER A 40 -11.43 22.13 4.74
CA SER A 40 -11.56 21.53 6.06
C SER A 40 -13.02 21.65 6.44
N CYS A 41 -13.80 20.69 5.97
CA CYS A 41 -15.19 20.50 6.31
C CYS A 41 -15.23 20.03 7.74
N THR A 42 -15.05 20.96 8.67
CA THR A 42 -15.17 20.75 10.12
C THR A 42 -16.56 20.24 10.48
N THR A 43 -17.53 20.41 9.58
CA THR A 43 -18.91 19.97 9.67
C THR A 43 -19.15 18.54 9.18
N ALA A 44 -18.16 17.83 8.63
CA ALA A 44 -18.31 16.45 8.18
C ALA A 44 -17.56 15.47 9.10
N ALA A 45 -18.29 14.55 9.74
CA ALA A 45 -17.75 13.56 10.66
C ALA A 45 -18.28 12.17 10.35
N TRP A 46 -17.41 11.17 10.50
CA TRP A 46 -17.83 9.77 10.40
C TRP A 46 -18.61 9.37 11.66
N LEU A 47 -19.74 8.69 11.46
CA LEU A 47 -20.37 7.92 12.52
C LEU A 47 -19.53 6.68 12.84
N ALA A 48 -19.87 6.04 13.97
CA ALA A 48 -19.30 4.74 14.31
C ALA A 48 -19.52 3.74 13.17
N TRP A 49 -18.55 2.85 12.99
CA TRP A 49 -18.71 1.71 12.10
C TRP A 49 -19.88 0.85 12.55
N SER A 50 -20.60 0.29 11.58
CA SER A 50 -21.51 -0.82 11.81
C SER A 50 -20.73 -2.03 12.30
N ASP A 51 -21.46 -2.98 12.87
CA ASP A 51 -20.93 -4.33 13.07
C ASP A 51 -20.51 -4.94 11.73
N TRP A 52 -19.58 -5.87 11.82
CA TRP A 52 -19.17 -6.69 10.69
C TRP A 52 -20.31 -7.62 10.27
N SER A 53 -20.50 -7.77 8.97
CA SER A 53 -21.39 -8.78 8.41
C SER A 53 -20.90 -10.18 8.75
N SER A 54 -21.79 -11.17 8.61
CA SER A 54 -21.35 -12.56 8.58
C SER A 54 -20.35 -12.77 7.45
N CYS A 55 -19.38 -13.65 7.69
CA CYS A 55 -18.41 -14.05 6.67
C CYS A 55 -19.12 -14.81 5.55
N SER A 56 -18.76 -14.51 4.29
CA SER A 56 -19.35 -15.18 3.12
C SER A 56 -18.91 -16.64 2.94
N ASP A 57 -17.91 -17.10 3.69
CA ASP A 57 -17.40 -18.48 3.67
C ASP A 57 -16.90 -18.87 5.07
N THR A 58 -16.58 -20.13 5.29
CA THR A 58 -16.25 -20.65 6.64
C THR A 58 -14.81 -21.16 6.78
N CYS A 59 -14.03 -21.21 5.71
CA CYS A 59 -12.64 -21.65 5.75
C CYS A 59 -11.79 -21.06 4.62
N GLY A 60 -10.49 -21.33 4.67
CA GLY A 60 -9.51 -21.10 3.62
C GLY A 60 -9.23 -19.62 3.33
N SER A 61 -9.69 -18.72 4.20
CA SER A 61 -9.74 -17.28 3.92
C SER A 61 -10.42 -16.99 2.56
N CYS A 62 -11.43 -17.79 2.25
CA CYS A 62 -12.20 -17.71 1.01
C CYS A 62 -13.30 -16.64 1.07
N GLY A 63 -13.75 -16.33 2.29
CA GLY A 63 -14.85 -15.41 2.54
C GLY A 63 -14.37 -14.01 2.91
N VAL A 64 -15.27 -13.06 2.73
CA VAL A 64 -15.11 -11.68 3.20
C VAL A 64 -16.28 -11.29 4.10
N HIS A 65 -16.02 -10.34 4.98
CA HIS A 65 -17.04 -9.64 5.75
C HIS A 65 -16.93 -8.13 5.51
N LEU A 66 -18.07 -7.46 5.60
CA LEU A 66 -18.23 -6.05 5.28
C LEU A 66 -18.65 -5.30 6.53
N ARG A 67 -18.14 -4.08 6.69
CA ARG A 67 -18.76 -3.08 7.58
C ARG A 67 -18.89 -1.76 6.85
N THR A 68 -19.83 -0.95 7.32
CA THR A 68 -20.14 0.35 6.72
C THR A 68 -20.21 1.42 7.79
N ARG A 69 -19.96 2.67 7.42
CA ARG A 69 -20.16 3.84 8.27
C ARG A 69 -20.81 4.95 7.47
N THR A 70 -21.57 5.78 8.15
CA THR A 70 -22.24 6.92 7.51
C THR A 70 -21.47 8.20 7.79
N CYS A 71 -21.32 9.04 6.77
CA CYS A 71 -20.79 10.38 6.94
C CYS A 71 -21.93 11.32 7.35
N LEU A 72 -21.82 11.93 8.53
CA LEU A 72 -22.73 12.96 8.99
C LEU A 72 -22.16 14.33 8.61
N THR A 73 -22.92 15.13 7.88
CA THR A 73 -22.53 16.50 7.55
C THR A 73 -23.73 17.44 7.50
N THR A 74 -23.51 18.69 7.92
CA THR A 74 -24.53 19.76 7.81
C THR A 74 -24.45 20.51 6.49
N ASP A 75 -23.35 20.35 5.73
CA ASP A 75 -23.11 21.04 4.47
C ASP A 75 -23.05 20.02 3.33
N SER A 76 -23.91 20.16 2.33
CA SER A 76 -23.94 19.24 1.18
C SER A 76 -22.71 19.34 0.27
N SER A 77 -21.92 20.41 0.41
CA SER A 77 -20.63 20.59 -0.26
C SER A 77 -19.49 19.84 0.44
N CYS A 78 -19.75 19.24 1.60
CA CYS A 78 -18.76 18.58 2.43
C CYS A 78 -18.89 17.05 2.39
N THR A 79 -17.75 16.37 2.36
CA THR A 79 -17.66 14.90 2.39
C THR A 79 -16.60 14.44 3.37
N CYS A 80 -16.86 13.34 4.06
CA CYS A 80 -15.88 12.75 4.96
C CYS A 80 -14.73 12.12 4.16
N ALA A 81 -13.50 12.31 4.63
CA ALA A 81 -12.32 11.73 4.00
C ALA A 81 -12.24 10.21 4.26
N GLY A 82 -11.98 9.45 3.21
CA GLY A 82 -11.84 7.98 3.24
C GLY A 82 -13.09 7.22 2.81
N SER A 83 -13.03 5.90 2.90
CA SER A 83 -14.11 5.01 2.43
C SER A 83 -15.25 4.91 3.45
N ALA A 84 -16.49 4.81 2.96
CA ALA A 84 -17.68 4.52 3.76
C ALA A 84 -17.86 3.02 4.04
N THR A 85 -17.09 2.18 3.35
CA THR A 85 -17.21 0.73 3.36
C THR A 85 -15.83 0.11 3.54
N ASP A 86 -15.76 -0.95 4.34
CA ASP A 86 -14.54 -1.67 4.65
C ASP A 86 -14.78 -3.18 4.49
N VAL A 87 -13.82 -3.86 3.88
CA VAL A 87 -13.89 -5.28 3.49
C VAL A 87 -12.67 -5.99 4.03
N GLU A 88 -12.89 -7.08 4.76
CA GLU A 88 -11.81 -7.88 5.33
C GLU A 88 -12.03 -9.37 5.04
N TYR A 89 -10.94 -10.12 4.90
CA TYR A 89 -10.99 -11.57 4.76
C TYR A 89 -11.19 -12.23 6.12
N CYS A 90 -12.08 -13.22 6.17
CA CYS A 90 -12.45 -13.92 7.40
C CYS A 90 -12.24 -15.42 7.28
N ASN A 91 -12.29 -16.10 8.43
CA ASN A 91 -12.15 -17.55 8.54
C ASN A 91 -10.85 -18.07 7.93
N LEU A 92 -9.75 -17.66 8.57
CA LEU A 92 -8.39 -17.95 8.15
C LEU A 92 -8.02 -19.43 8.26
N GLU A 93 -8.75 -20.24 9.03
CA GLU A 93 -8.48 -21.67 9.18
C GLU A 93 -8.58 -22.40 7.84
N ILE A 94 -7.68 -23.34 7.57
CA ILE A 94 -7.62 -24.04 6.29
C ILE A 94 -8.92 -24.78 5.94
N CYS A 95 -9.28 -24.78 4.65
CA CYS A 95 -10.29 -25.70 4.15
C CYS A 95 -9.72 -27.12 4.02
N ARG A 96 -10.58 -28.12 4.20
CA ARG A 96 -10.27 -29.53 3.91
C ARG A 96 -10.76 -29.93 2.52
N TYR A 97 -10.20 -31.02 2.00
CA TYR A 97 -10.68 -31.66 0.77
C TYR A 97 -12.21 -31.89 0.83
N PRO A 98 -12.97 -31.64 -0.26
CA PRO A 98 -12.57 -31.45 -1.66
C PRO A 98 -12.25 -30.01 -2.08
N ARG A 99 -12.28 -29.04 -1.17
CA ARG A 99 -11.99 -27.64 -1.49
C ARG A 99 -10.49 -27.36 -1.50
N SER A 100 -10.08 -26.31 -2.21
CA SER A 100 -8.73 -25.76 -2.10
C SER A 100 -8.45 -25.31 -0.67
N THR A 101 -7.27 -25.65 -0.13
CA THR A 101 -6.89 -25.38 1.27
C THR A 101 -6.96 -23.90 1.61
N CYS A 102 -6.49 -23.05 0.70
CA CYS A 102 -6.60 -21.59 0.77
C CYS A 102 -7.17 -21.08 -0.56
N CYS A 103 -7.94 -20.00 -0.49
CA CYS A 103 -8.43 -19.29 -1.68
C CYS A 103 -7.50 -18.15 -2.10
N TYR A 104 -7.71 -17.66 -3.32
CA TYR A 104 -6.93 -16.58 -3.91
C TYR A 104 -5.43 -16.94 -3.94
N ASN A 105 -4.55 -15.97 -3.74
CA ASN A 105 -3.09 -16.17 -3.70
C ASN A 105 -2.55 -16.33 -2.27
N LEU A 106 -3.38 -16.81 -1.34
CA LEU A 106 -3.01 -16.98 0.05
C LEU A 106 -2.28 -18.31 0.25
N LYS A 107 -1.31 -18.33 1.17
CA LYS A 107 -0.52 -19.51 1.47
C LYS A 107 -0.77 -19.97 2.90
N VAL A 108 -0.70 -21.29 3.08
CA VAL A 108 -0.76 -21.90 4.41
C VAL A 108 0.45 -21.44 5.21
N THR A 109 0.18 -20.79 6.34
CA THR A 109 1.15 -20.23 7.26
C THR A 109 0.78 -20.67 8.68
N ALA A 110 1.78 -20.88 9.54
CA ALA A 110 1.54 -21.18 10.94
C ALA A 110 1.26 -19.88 11.72
N LEU A 111 0.06 -19.74 12.27
CA LEU A 111 -0.34 -18.64 13.14
C LEU A 111 -0.81 -19.22 14.48
N SER A 112 -0.17 -18.82 15.57
CA SER A 112 -0.54 -19.26 16.94
C SER A 112 -0.68 -20.79 17.10
N GLY A 113 0.21 -21.55 16.46
CA GLY A 113 0.20 -23.02 16.52
C GLY A 113 -0.86 -23.70 15.63
N LYS A 114 -1.60 -22.95 14.81
CA LYS A 114 -2.56 -23.47 13.84
C LYS A 114 -2.17 -23.11 12.40
N PHE A 115 -2.64 -23.90 11.44
CA PHE A 115 -2.52 -23.56 10.02
C PHE A 115 -3.60 -22.55 9.61
N ALA A 116 -3.16 -21.42 9.06
CA ALA A 116 -4.00 -20.34 8.58
C ALA A 116 -3.62 -19.91 7.17
N CYS A 117 -4.57 -19.39 6.41
CA CYS A 117 -4.36 -18.86 5.07
C CYS A 117 -4.11 -17.35 5.13
N LEU A 118 -2.86 -16.94 4.88
CA LEU A 118 -2.44 -15.55 4.97
C LEU A 118 -1.69 -15.12 3.71
N SER A 119 -1.76 -13.83 3.40
CA SER A 119 -0.83 -13.21 2.45
C SER A 119 0.49 -13.07 3.18
N THR A 120 1.58 -13.55 2.59
CA THR A 120 2.93 -13.46 3.17
C THR A 120 3.48 -12.02 3.28
N SER A 121 2.66 -11.01 2.99
CA SER A 121 2.90 -9.62 3.36
C SER A 121 2.42 -9.38 4.79
N PRO A 122 3.25 -8.83 5.70
CA PRO A 122 2.81 -8.51 7.05
C PRO A 122 1.57 -7.61 6.95
N ALA A 123 0.45 -8.05 7.52
CA ALA A 123 -0.70 -7.19 7.70
C ALA A 123 -0.23 -5.94 8.46
N PRO A 124 -0.57 -4.72 8.02
CA PRO A 124 -0.33 -3.55 8.85
C PRO A 124 -1.03 -3.83 10.19
N ALA A 125 -0.24 -3.80 11.27
CA ALA A 125 -0.77 -4.01 12.61
C ALA A 125 -1.99 -3.12 12.82
N PRO A 126 -3.05 -3.60 13.51
CA PRO A 126 -4.16 -2.73 13.86
C PRO A 126 -3.58 -1.55 14.65
N THR A 127 -3.60 -0.36 14.05
CA THR A 127 -3.25 0.88 14.75
C THR A 127 -4.29 1.07 15.84
N ALA A 128 -3.83 0.92 17.08
CA ALA A 128 -4.57 1.22 18.30
C ALA A 128 -4.89 2.71 18.42
#